data_AF-A0A2A9GPF5-F1
#
_entry.id   AF-A0A2A9GPF5-F1
#
_cell.length_a   1.000
_cell.length_b   1.000
_cell.length_c   1.000
_cell.angle_alpha   90.00
_cell.angle_beta   90.00
_cell.angle_gamma   90.00
#
_symmetry.space_group_name_H-M   'P 1'
#
loop_
_entity.id
_entity.type
_entity.pdbx_description
1 polymer ?
#
loop_
_entity_poly.entity_id
_entity_poly.type
_entity_poly.pdbx_seq_one_letter_code
_entity_poly.pdbx_strand_id
1 'polypeptide(L)'
;MQSAAPPHRRSWLLRHSGRLVLLEGVLLLAVLALIAGSRLGILVGGLLLVLLLVLLAPVIGGRSLIGWLRLRLAYSGRQRVRPARVPADLVPLAEWVPGFEIGQTVGGRGDETGVISDGDAWSAVLALDADEDLLADSGAELDLGSLADLTVSDDIIFAGIQVITYTVPAPTSLLLGPGSQAARAYAENAHPVPPTVRRTWICLRLDPTRCLAAVERRGAGVDGIHATLRFGLHRVQSLLKRHGVDSHAIGGAELAEVLALTSGATADPMGPERSAEHWDHWVCDGMVHSGQLVRRWGSNPSYAYQVLLDAVAQAPVLFAVTSFTLSPEQDASGGVRLVTPNQQTADAAVGHLADRVGSEVALAQAGGTQVPTMLATVPLGRGVQL
;
A
#
# COMPACT_ATOMS: atom_id res chain seq x y z
N MET A 1 -15.91 28.07 -25.28
CA MET A 1 -14.59 28.19 -24.62
C MET A 1 -14.79 28.91 -23.29
N GLN A 2 -15.13 28.16 -22.24
CA GLN A 2 -15.17 28.65 -20.86
C GLN A 2 -14.17 27.78 -20.10
N SER A 3 -13.09 28.41 -19.61
CA SER A 3 -12.07 27.75 -18.82
C SER A 3 -12.66 27.34 -17.48
N ALA A 4 -12.84 26.04 -17.26
CA ALA A 4 -13.15 25.50 -15.95
C ALA A 4 -11.95 25.78 -15.02
N ALA A 5 -12.20 26.52 -13.95
CA ALA A 5 -11.21 26.79 -12.92
C ALA A 5 -10.74 25.46 -12.28
N PRO A 6 -9.44 25.30 -12.00
CA PRO A 6 -8.94 24.09 -11.35
C PRO A 6 -9.60 23.94 -9.96
N PRO A 7 -9.95 22.72 -9.53
CA PRO A 7 -10.51 22.51 -8.22
C PRO A 7 -9.54 23.02 -7.15
N HIS A 8 -10.05 23.87 -6.26
CA HIS A 8 -9.31 24.42 -5.13
C HIS A 8 -8.67 23.29 -4.33
N ARG A 9 -7.36 23.08 -4.50
CA ARG A 9 -6.52 22.32 -3.57
C ARG A 9 -6.73 22.95 -2.19
N ARG A 10 -7.54 22.33 -1.33
CA ARG A 10 -7.67 22.74 0.07
C ARG A 10 -6.26 22.71 0.66
N SER A 11 -5.70 23.89 0.90
CA SER A 11 -4.30 24.09 1.26
C SER A 11 -3.93 23.18 2.43
N TRP A 12 -2.84 22.43 2.29
CA TRP A 12 -2.17 21.64 3.32
C TRP A 12 -2.05 22.39 4.68
N LEU A 13 -1.95 23.72 4.60
CA LEU A 13 -1.96 24.67 5.72
C LEU A 13 -3.22 24.59 6.60
N LEU A 14 -4.41 24.33 6.04
CA LEU A 14 -5.67 24.26 6.81
C LEU A 14 -5.82 22.94 7.58
N ARG A 15 -5.18 21.84 7.12
CA ARG A 15 -5.19 20.56 7.85
C ARG A 15 -4.18 20.53 9.00
N HIS A 16 -3.15 21.37 8.95
CA HIS A 16 -2.10 21.50 9.97
C HIS A 16 -2.19 22.78 10.81
N SER A 17 -3.11 23.70 10.48
CA SER A 17 -3.28 25.00 11.14
C SER A 17 -3.48 24.86 12.64
N GLY A 18 -4.34 23.94 13.09
CA GLY A 18 -4.59 23.75 14.51
C GLY A 18 -3.35 23.31 15.31
N ARG A 19 -2.46 22.51 14.70
CA ARG A 19 -1.20 22.09 15.33
C ARG A 19 -0.17 23.21 15.34
N LEU A 20 -0.07 23.96 14.24
CA LEU A 20 0.81 25.12 14.15
C LEU A 20 0.40 26.21 15.14
N VAL A 21 -0.89 26.50 15.26
CA VAL A 21 -1.43 27.48 16.22
C VAL A 21 -1.21 27.03 17.67
N LEU A 22 -1.37 25.75 17.98
CA LEU A 22 -1.05 25.22 19.32
C LEU A 22 0.44 25.32 19.64
N LEU A 23 1.31 25.00 18.68
CA LEU A 23 2.77 25.11 18.84
C LEU A 23 3.21 26.58 18.99
N GLU A 24 2.67 27.47 18.16
CA GLU A 24 2.90 28.92 18.26
C GLU A 24 2.40 29.47 19.59
N GLY A 25 1.23 29.03 20.08
CA GLY A 25 0.70 29.45 21.38
C GLY A 25 1.54 28.99 22.57
N VAL A 26 2.02 27.74 22.56
CA VAL A 26 2.92 27.21 23.60
C VAL A 26 4.28 27.91 23.56
N LEU A 27 4.81 28.18 22.36
CA LEU A 27 6.05 28.94 22.18
C LEU A 27 5.89 30.38 22.68
N LEU A 28 4.79 31.04 22.35
CA LEU A 28 4.46 32.39 22.81
C LEU A 28 4.35 32.44 24.33
N LEU A 29 3.66 31.49 24.96
CA LEU A 29 3.56 31.37 26.42
C LEU A 29 4.92 31.15 27.08
N ALA A 30 5.77 30.30 26.49
CA ALA A 30 7.13 30.07 26.98
C ALA A 30 7.98 31.34 26.90
N VAL A 31 7.91 32.07 25.78
CA VAL A 31 8.62 33.35 25.56
C VAL A 31 8.10 34.43 26.50
N LEU A 32 6.78 34.55 26.70
CA LEU A 32 6.18 35.51 27.63
C LEU A 32 6.58 35.22 29.09
N ALA A 33 6.60 33.95 29.49
CA ALA A 33 7.05 33.53 30.82
C ALA A 33 8.54 33.83 31.05
N LEU A 34 9.38 33.67 30.02
CA LEU A 34 10.80 34.03 30.04
C LEU A 34 11.01 35.55 30.13
N ILE A 35 10.25 36.35 29.37
CA ILE A 35 10.33 37.82 29.35
C ILE A 35 9.87 38.42 30.68
N ALA A 36 8.91 37.81 31.37
CA ALA A 36 8.43 38.27 32.67
C ALA A 36 9.53 38.28 33.77
N GLY A 37 10.70 37.66 33.53
CA GLY A 37 11.93 37.87 34.31
C GLY A 37 11.91 37.37 35.76
N SER A 38 10.80 36.84 36.24
CA SER A 38 10.70 36.22 37.57
C SER A 38 11.41 34.86 37.57
N ARG A 39 12.00 34.47 38.71
CA ARG A 39 12.65 33.16 38.87
C ARG A 39 11.71 32.00 38.50
N LEU A 40 10.42 32.14 38.83
CA LEU A 40 9.37 31.19 38.45
C LEU A 40 9.05 31.22 36.95
N GLY A 41 9.00 32.40 36.32
CA GLY A 41 8.78 32.54 34.88
C GLY A 41 9.88 31.91 34.04
N ILE A 42 11.14 32.05 34.44
CA ILE A 42 12.28 31.39 33.79
C ILE A 42 12.19 29.86 33.91
N LEU A 43 11.84 29.35 35.10
CA LEU A 43 11.65 27.91 35.32
C LEU A 43 10.49 27.33 34.49
N VAL A 44 9.33 28.00 34.51
CA VAL A 44 8.13 27.54 33.79
C VAL A 44 8.33 27.67 32.28
N GLY A 45 8.85 28.79 31.79
CA GLY A 45 9.13 29.00 30.37
C GLY A 45 10.21 28.04 29.84
N GLY A 46 11.26 27.81 30.64
CA GLY A 46 12.28 26.79 30.34
C GLY A 46 11.71 25.38 30.29
N LEU A 47 10.87 24.99 31.26
CA LEU A 47 10.21 23.68 31.27
C LEU A 47 9.29 23.49 30.05
N LEU A 48 8.51 24.51 29.69
CA LEU A 48 7.63 24.47 28.51
C LEU A 48 8.44 24.33 27.22
N LEU A 49 9.57 25.05 27.09
CA LEU A 49 10.45 24.94 25.93
C LEU A 49 11.10 23.56 25.83
N VAL A 50 11.57 23.00 26.95
CA VAL A 50 12.14 21.64 27.00
C VAL A 50 11.07 20.60 26.66
N LEU A 51 9.86 20.73 27.21
CA LEU A 51 8.74 19.83 26.89
C LEU A 51 8.38 19.91 25.40
N LEU A 52 8.33 21.12 24.83
CA LEU A 52 8.10 21.33 23.40
C LEU A 52 9.17 20.65 22.56
N LEU A 53 10.45 20.87 22.89
CA LEU A 53 11.58 20.23 22.23
C LEU A 53 11.52 18.71 22.33
N VAL A 54 11.21 18.13 23.49
CA VAL A 54 11.08 16.67 23.66
C VAL A 54 9.91 16.11 22.87
N LEU A 55 8.78 16.82 22.80
CA LEU A 55 7.60 16.38 22.05
C LEU A 55 7.81 16.43 20.53
N LEU A 56 8.60 17.40 20.04
CA LEU A 56 8.91 17.59 18.61
C LEU A 56 10.16 16.84 18.17
N ALA A 57 11.11 16.57 19.06
CA ALA A 57 12.34 15.89 18.73
C ALA A 57 12.02 14.49 18.18
N PRO A 58 12.69 14.06 17.09
CA PRO A 58 12.58 12.70 16.61
C PRO A 58 13.28 11.77 17.62
N VAL A 59 12.49 11.02 18.41
CA VAL A 59 13.03 10.22 19.53
C VAL A 59 13.38 8.80 19.08
N ILE A 60 12.49 8.16 18.32
CA ILE A 60 12.63 6.75 17.91
C ILE A 60 12.22 6.62 16.44
N GLY A 61 13.16 6.21 15.58
CA GLY A 61 12.87 5.86 14.19
C GLY A 61 12.40 7.03 13.30
N GLY A 62 12.84 8.25 13.59
CA GLY A 62 12.45 9.44 12.82
C GLY A 62 10.98 9.86 13.03
N ARG A 63 10.35 9.41 14.13
CA ARG A 63 9.01 9.83 14.56
C ARG A 63 9.11 10.68 15.84
N SER A 64 8.25 11.68 15.97
CA SER A 64 8.09 12.44 17.21
C SER A 64 7.43 11.59 18.29
N LEU A 65 7.59 11.95 19.57
CA LEU A 65 7.00 11.21 20.69
C LEU A 65 5.47 11.04 20.53
N ILE A 66 4.79 12.09 20.08
CA ILE A 66 3.35 12.08 19.81
C ILE A 66 3.02 11.14 18.66
N GLY A 67 3.82 11.14 17.60
CA GLY A 67 3.65 10.24 16.46
C GLY A 67 3.81 8.78 16.87
N TRP A 68 4.78 8.47 17.72
CA TRP A 68 4.97 7.14 18.28
C TRP A 68 3.82 6.72 19.21
N LEU A 69 3.33 7.62 20.07
CA LEU A 69 2.19 7.32 20.94
C LEU A 69 0.92 7.04 20.12
N ARG A 70 0.63 7.84 19.09
CA ARG A 70 -0.53 7.63 18.21
C ARG A 70 -0.46 6.30 17.49
N LEU A 71 0.71 5.98 16.94
CA LEU A 71 0.95 4.67 16.34
C LEU A 71 0.69 3.55 17.33
N ARG A 72 1.19 3.67 18.56
CA ARG A 72 1.01 2.64 19.59
C ARG A 72 -0.45 2.49 20.00
N LEU A 73 -1.18 3.59 20.13
CA LEU A 73 -2.62 3.60 20.38
C LEU A 73 -3.39 2.97 19.22
N ALA A 74 -3.08 3.36 17.98
CA ALA A 74 -3.70 2.80 16.78
C ALA A 74 -3.44 1.29 16.68
N TYR A 75 -2.21 0.83 16.93
CA TYR A 75 -1.87 -0.59 17.01
C TYR A 75 -2.70 -1.31 18.09
N SER A 76 -2.77 -0.77 19.31
CA SER A 76 -3.53 -1.39 20.40
C SER A 76 -5.04 -1.40 20.20
N GLY A 77 -5.56 -0.47 19.39
CA GLY A 77 -6.98 -0.37 19.07
C GLY A 77 -7.43 -1.27 17.93
N ARG A 78 -6.50 -1.88 17.19
CA ARG A 78 -6.83 -2.79 16.08
C ARG A 78 -7.39 -4.08 16.63
N GLN A 79 -8.57 -4.42 16.14
CA GLN A 79 -9.26 -5.65 16.48
C GLN A 79 -9.65 -6.36 15.19
N ARG A 80 -9.56 -7.69 15.24
CA ARG A 80 -10.05 -8.53 14.15
C ARG A 80 -11.58 -8.49 14.17
N VAL A 81 -12.15 -8.37 13.00
CA VAL A 81 -13.58 -8.56 12.77
C VAL A 81 -13.82 -10.04 12.55
N ARG A 82 -14.96 -10.56 12.99
CA ARG A 82 -15.39 -11.90 12.58
C ARG A 82 -15.87 -11.81 11.13
N PRO A 83 -15.16 -12.39 10.16
CA PRO A 83 -15.58 -12.29 8.77
C PRO A 83 -16.92 -13.03 8.59
N ALA A 84 -17.72 -12.54 7.64
CA ALA A 84 -18.85 -13.31 7.13
C ALA A 84 -18.32 -14.60 6.47
N ARG A 85 -19.23 -15.48 6.02
CA ARG A 85 -18.84 -16.72 5.32
C ARG A 85 -18.08 -16.39 4.02
N VAL A 86 -16.76 -16.38 4.10
CA VAL A 86 -15.83 -16.28 2.98
C VAL A 86 -15.13 -17.62 2.76
N PRO A 87 -14.65 -17.90 1.54
CA PRO A 87 -13.72 -18.99 1.28
C PRO A 87 -12.57 -19.02 2.31
N ALA A 88 -12.08 -20.22 2.64
CA ALA A 88 -11.10 -20.39 3.70
C ALA A 88 -9.87 -19.52 3.42
N ASP A 89 -9.26 -19.64 2.26
CA ASP A 89 -8.14 -18.83 1.79
C ASP A 89 -8.32 -17.30 1.83
N LEU A 90 -9.53 -16.78 2.06
CA LEU A 90 -9.78 -15.33 2.24
C LEU A 90 -9.99 -14.91 3.70
N VAL A 91 -10.11 -15.86 4.62
CA VAL A 91 -10.31 -15.59 6.05
C VAL A 91 -9.22 -14.66 6.63
N PRO A 92 -7.90 -14.89 6.40
CA PRO A 92 -6.87 -14.03 6.96
C PRO A 92 -6.96 -12.57 6.52
N LEU A 93 -7.45 -12.31 5.30
CA LEU A 93 -7.68 -10.95 4.82
C LEU A 93 -8.98 -10.36 5.39
N ALA A 94 -10.06 -11.14 5.35
CA ALA A 94 -11.39 -10.71 5.76
C ALA A 94 -11.48 -10.38 7.26
N GLU A 95 -10.66 -10.99 8.10
CA GLU A 95 -10.53 -10.65 9.53
C GLU A 95 -10.11 -9.19 9.79
N TRP A 96 -9.47 -8.53 8.81
CA TRP A 96 -8.96 -7.16 8.95
C TRP A 96 -9.68 -6.14 8.07
N VAL A 97 -10.68 -6.56 7.30
CA VAL A 97 -11.46 -5.69 6.41
C VAL A 97 -12.94 -5.74 6.83
N PRO A 98 -13.42 -4.73 7.56
CA PRO A 98 -14.86 -4.61 7.86
C PRO A 98 -15.66 -4.58 6.55
N GLY A 99 -16.80 -5.27 6.51
CA GLY A 99 -17.68 -5.28 5.33
C GLY A 99 -17.08 -5.94 4.07
N PHE A 100 -16.06 -6.80 4.24
CA PHE A 100 -15.42 -7.49 3.12
C PHE A 100 -16.39 -8.41 2.40
N GLU A 101 -16.66 -8.08 1.14
CA GLU A 101 -17.48 -8.90 0.24
C GLU A 101 -16.84 -8.94 -1.15
N ILE A 102 -16.95 -10.09 -1.80
CA ILE A 102 -16.57 -10.27 -3.21
C ILE A 102 -17.86 -10.46 -4.00
N GLY A 103 -18.07 -9.56 -4.94
CA GLY A 103 -19.14 -9.61 -5.92
C GLY A 103 -18.59 -9.71 -7.33
N GLN A 104 -19.51 -9.72 -8.29
CA GLN A 104 -19.19 -9.71 -9.70
C GLN A 104 -20.23 -8.90 -10.46
N THR A 105 -19.82 -8.33 -11.58
CA THR A 105 -20.69 -7.62 -12.53
C THR A 105 -20.35 -8.08 -13.94
N VAL A 106 -21.35 -8.18 -14.79
CA VAL A 106 -21.18 -8.55 -16.20
C VAL A 106 -21.34 -7.29 -17.05
N GLY A 107 -20.37 -7.04 -17.93
CA GLY A 107 -20.41 -5.97 -18.90
C GLY A 107 -21.39 -6.24 -20.05
N GLY A 108 -21.71 -5.22 -20.83
CA GLY A 108 -22.62 -5.36 -21.98
C GLY A 108 -22.11 -6.30 -23.10
N ARG A 109 -20.83 -6.66 -23.07
CA ARG A 109 -20.20 -7.63 -23.99
C ARG A 109 -20.02 -9.03 -23.39
N GLY A 110 -20.52 -9.26 -22.17
CA GLY A 110 -20.34 -10.53 -21.46
C GLY A 110 -19.05 -10.60 -20.62
N ASP A 111 -18.21 -9.57 -20.67
CA ASP A 111 -16.98 -9.51 -19.88
C ASP A 111 -17.31 -9.46 -18.39
N GLU A 112 -16.86 -10.47 -17.63
CA GLU A 112 -17.03 -10.51 -16.19
C GLU A 112 -16.01 -9.61 -15.49
N THR A 113 -16.44 -8.90 -14.46
CA THR A 113 -15.57 -8.07 -13.63
C THR A 113 -15.88 -8.34 -12.17
N GLY A 114 -14.90 -8.86 -11.44
CA GLY A 114 -14.94 -9.00 -10.00
C GLY A 114 -14.92 -7.63 -9.32
N VAL A 115 -15.69 -7.51 -8.24
CA VAL A 115 -15.77 -6.29 -7.43
C VAL A 115 -15.57 -6.64 -5.98
N ILE A 116 -14.73 -5.89 -5.27
CA ILE A 116 -14.51 -6.01 -3.84
C ILE A 116 -15.24 -4.87 -3.14
N SER A 117 -15.99 -5.15 -2.08
CA SER A 117 -16.55 -4.14 -1.18
C SER A 117 -15.84 -4.20 0.16
N ASP A 118 -15.61 -3.03 0.78
CA ASP A 118 -15.17 -2.91 2.17
C ASP A 118 -16.16 -2.13 3.05
N GLY A 119 -17.44 -2.18 2.67
CA GLY A 119 -18.56 -1.52 3.35
C GLY A 119 -18.81 -0.09 2.86
N ASP A 120 -17.76 0.69 2.64
CA ASP A 120 -17.88 2.11 2.26
C ASP A 120 -17.42 2.39 0.81
N ALA A 121 -16.54 1.56 0.27
CA ALA A 121 -16.02 1.72 -1.08
C ALA A 121 -15.99 0.38 -1.84
N TRP A 122 -15.93 0.50 -3.16
CA TRP A 122 -15.86 -0.63 -4.08
C TRP A 122 -14.58 -0.56 -4.88
N SER A 123 -13.97 -1.71 -5.13
CA SER A 123 -12.75 -1.82 -5.90
C SER A 123 -12.87 -2.85 -7.00
N ALA A 124 -12.21 -2.62 -8.13
CA ALA A 124 -12.13 -3.58 -9.22
C ALA A 124 -10.70 -3.62 -9.77
N VAL A 125 -10.31 -4.77 -10.33
CA VAL A 125 -8.90 -5.08 -10.62
C VAL A 125 -8.72 -5.45 -12.09
N LEU A 126 -7.67 -4.89 -12.70
CA LEU A 126 -7.10 -5.31 -13.97
C LEU A 126 -5.83 -6.13 -13.71
N ALA A 127 -5.68 -7.24 -14.41
CA ALA A 127 -4.40 -7.94 -14.52
C ALA A 127 -3.65 -7.43 -15.75
N LEU A 128 -2.33 -7.34 -15.63
CA LEU A 128 -1.46 -7.06 -16.77
C LEU A 128 -1.00 -8.40 -17.32
N ASP A 129 -1.16 -8.56 -18.62
CA ASP A 129 -0.65 -9.73 -19.34
C ASP A 129 0.85 -9.53 -19.51
N ALA A 130 1.64 -10.15 -18.64
CA ALA A 130 3.08 -10.25 -18.84
C ALA A 130 3.32 -11.37 -19.86
N ASP A 131 4.09 -11.11 -20.92
CA ASP A 131 4.60 -12.17 -21.79
C ASP A 131 5.25 -13.24 -20.90
N GLU A 132 4.81 -14.49 -21.03
CA GLU A 132 5.18 -15.66 -20.20
C GLU A 132 6.68 -16.02 -20.24
N ASP A 133 7.53 -15.16 -20.82
CA ASP A 133 8.96 -15.34 -20.90
C ASP A 133 9.57 -15.20 -19.50
N LEU A 134 10.12 -16.32 -19.01
CA LEU A 134 10.83 -16.53 -17.74
C LEU A 134 12.10 -15.65 -17.54
N LEU A 135 12.23 -14.56 -18.27
CA LEU A 135 13.31 -13.59 -18.18
C LEU A 135 12.82 -12.37 -17.42
N ALA A 136 13.70 -11.78 -16.60
CA ALA A 136 13.39 -10.57 -15.86
C ALA A 136 12.82 -9.53 -16.83
N ASP A 137 11.52 -9.27 -16.71
CA ASP A 137 10.84 -8.21 -17.43
C ASP A 137 11.64 -6.94 -17.21
N SER A 138 12.38 -6.53 -18.24
CA SER A 138 13.13 -5.29 -18.24
C SER A 138 12.14 -4.17 -18.49
N GLY A 139 11.18 -4.06 -17.59
CA GLY A 139 10.14 -3.05 -17.51
C GLY A 139 9.55 -2.69 -18.87
N ALA A 140 8.37 -3.24 -19.18
CA ALA A 140 7.33 -2.28 -19.54
C ALA A 140 7.27 -1.26 -18.39
N GLU A 141 8.07 -0.18 -18.48
CA GLU A 141 8.15 0.87 -17.49
C GLU A 141 6.74 1.44 -17.39
N LEU A 142 5.98 0.94 -16.42
CA LEU A 142 4.66 1.44 -16.13
C LEU A 142 4.84 2.92 -15.80
N ASP A 143 4.32 3.77 -16.68
CA ASP A 143 4.33 5.20 -16.43
C ASP A 143 3.30 5.50 -15.33
N LEU A 144 3.77 5.39 -14.08
CA LEU A 144 3.00 5.69 -12.88
C LEU A 144 2.55 7.15 -12.85
N GLY A 145 3.26 8.04 -13.56
CA GLY A 145 2.86 9.43 -13.73
C GLY A 145 1.57 9.55 -14.55
N SER A 146 1.49 8.87 -15.69
CA SER A 146 0.28 8.87 -16.54
C SER A 146 -0.95 8.24 -15.86
N LEU A 147 -0.75 7.30 -14.92
CA LEU A 147 -1.86 6.76 -14.10
C LEU A 147 -2.44 7.80 -13.14
N ALA A 148 -1.66 8.79 -12.70
CA ALA A 148 -2.12 9.82 -11.78
C ALA A 148 -3.25 10.67 -12.39
N ASP A 149 -3.18 10.95 -13.69
CA ASP A 149 -4.19 11.70 -14.43
C ASP A 149 -5.54 10.96 -14.50
N LEU A 150 -5.55 9.64 -14.31
CA LEU A 150 -6.77 8.84 -14.28
C LEU A 150 -7.47 8.84 -12.92
N THR A 151 -6.85 9.38 -11.86
CA THR A 151 -7.51 9.48 -10.53
C THR A 151 -8.73 10.39 -10.56
N VAL A 152 -8.76 11.37 -11.48
CA VAL A 152 -9.90 12.24 -11.75
C VAL A 152 -10.20 12.19 -13.24
N SER A 153 -11.30 11.53 -13.62
CA SER A 153 -11.69 11.35 -15.02
C SER A 153 -13.10 11.84 -15.25
N ASP A 154 -13.24 12.87 -16.09
CA ASP A 154 -14.51 13.54 -16.38
C ASP A 154 -15.22 14.03 -15.09
N ASP A 155 -16.30 13.35 -14.71
CA ASP A 155 -17.14 13.59 -13.55
C ASP A 155 -16.86 12.62 -12.37
N ILE A 156 -15.91 11.70 -12.55
CA ILE A 156 -15.58 10.63 -11.60
C ILE A 156 -14.29 10.96 -10.87
N ILE A 157 -14.31 10.82 -9.55
CA ILE A 157 -13.15 10.96 -8.68
C ILE A 157 -12.91 9.61 -8.02
N PHE A 158 -11.88 8.89 -8.46
CA PHE A 158 -11.48 7.64 -7.82
C PHE A 158 -10.81 7.93 -6.47
N ALA A 159 -11.09 7.10 -5.47
CA ALA A 159 -10.47 7.23 -4.16
C ALA A 159 -8.99 6.83 -4.19
N GLY A 160 -8.65 5.88 -5.07
CA GLY A 160 -7.26 5.56 -5.39
C GLY A 160 -7.11 4.64 -6.58
N ILE A 161 -5.92 4.69 -7.18
CA ILE A 161 -5.43 3.74 -8.19
C ILE A 161 -4.19 3.10 -7.60
N GLN A 162 -4.21 1.79 -7.43
CA GLN A 162 -3.13 1.02 -6.81
C GLN A 162 -2.53 0.08 -7.84
N VAL A 163 -1.21 0.13 -8.01
CA VAL A 163 -0.43 -0.88 -8.73
C VAL A 163 0.11 -1.85 -7.70
N ILE A 164 -0.07 -3.14 -7.91
CA ILE A 164 0.38 -4.23 -7.05
C ILE A 164 1.24 -5.16 -7.88
N THR A 165 2.47 -5.44 -7.43
CA THR A 165 3.35 -6.42 -8.08
C THR A 165 3.69 -7.52 -7.09
N TYR A 166 3.25 -8.73 -7.39
CA TYR A 166 3.68 -9.96 -6.71
C TYR A 166 4.95 -10.47 -7.37
N THR A 167 5.96 -10.70 -6.55
CA THR A 167 7.31 -11.06 -7.00
C THR A 167 7.75 -12.34 -6.31
N VAL A 168 8.13 -13.35 -7.09
CA VAL A 168 8.80 -14.56 -6.62
C VAL A 168 10.24 -14.53 -7.13
N PRO A 169 11.21 -14.20 -6.26
CA PRO A 169 12.63 -14.23 -6.61
C PRO A 169 13.06 -15.61 -7.11
N ALA A 170 14.18 -15.65 -7.85
CA ALA A 170 14.85 -16.90 -8.19
C ALA A 170 15.01 -17.78 -6.94
N PRO A 171 14.94 -19.12 -7.07
CA PRO A 171 15.11 -20.04 -5.95
C PRO A 171 16.41 -19.75 -5.16
N THR A 172 16.24 -19.13 -3.99
CA THR A 172 17.34 -18.83 -3.09
C THR A 172 17.67 -20.05 -2.22
N SER A 173 18.79 -19.98 -1.49
CA SER A 173 19.12 -20.96 -0.44
C SER A 173 18.02 -21.10 0.62
N LEU A 174 17.07 -20.17 0.70
CA LEU A 174 15.91 -20.24 1.58
C LEU A 174 15.03 -21.47 1.27
N LEU A 175 14.76 -21.73 -0.01
CA LEU A 175 13.94 -22.87 -0.46
C LEU A 175 14.77 -24.13 -0.68
N LEU A 176 16.00 -23.95 -1.18
CA LEU A 176 16.84 -25.07 -1.63
C LEU A 176 17.80 -25.59 -0.56
N GLY A 177 17.89 -24.91 0.59
CA GLY A 177 18.79 -25.24 1.69
C GLY A 177 20.22 -24.69 1.52
N PRO A 178 21.00 -24.68 2.61
CA PRO A 178 22.38 -24.22 2.58
C PRO A 178 23.25 -25.15 1.74
N GLY A 179 24.02 -24.59 0.79
CA GLY A 179 24.95 -25.34 -0.05
C GLY A 179 24.35 -25.93 -1.34
N SER A 180 23.09 -25.61 -1.68
CA SER A 180 22.47 -26.06 -2.93
C SER A 180 23.27 -25.61 -4.16
N GLN A 181 23.65 -26.57 -5.00
CA GLN A 181 24.32 -26.29 -6.28
C GLN A 181 23.42 -25.51 -7.24
N ALA A 182 22.10 -25.75 -7.21
CA ALA A 182 21.14 -25.01 -8.03
C ALA A 182 21.09 -23.52 -7.62
N ALA A 183 21.04 -23.23 -6.32
CA ALA A 183 21.07 -21.84 -5.83
C ALA A 183 22.37 -21.12 -6.26
N ARG A 184 23.51 -21.82 -6.21
CA ARG A 184 24.80 -21.28 -6.69
C ARG A 184 24.81 -21.04 -8.19
N ALA A 185 24.28 -21.97 -8.98
CA ALA A 185 24.19 -21.83 -10.43
C ALA A 185 23.31 -20.63 -10.83
N TYR A 186 22.19 -20.39 -10.14
CA TYR A 186 21.36 -19.20 -10.37
C TYR A 186 22.09 -17.91 -10.00
N ALA A 187 22.86 -17.90 -8.91
CA ALA A 187 23.64 -16.73 -8.52
C ALA A 187 24.81 -16.43 -9.48
N GLU A 188 25.46 -17.47 -10.03
CA GLU A 188 26.56 -17.34 -10.99
C GLU A 188 26.08 -16.90 -12.39
N ASN A 189 24.87 -17.29 -12.79
CA ASN A 189 24.26 -16.94 -14.09
C ASN A 189 23.31 -15.74 -14.01
N ALA A 190 23.18 -15.10 -12.85
CA ALA A 190 22.33 -13.92 -12.72
C ALA A 190 22.93 -12.74 -13.51
N HIS A 191 22.15 -12.21 -14.44
CA HIS A 191 22.27 -10.82 -14.89
C HIS A 191 22.12 -9.87 -13.65
N PRO A 192 22.31 -8.54 -13.76
CA PRO A 192 22.30 -7.64 -12.60
C PRO A 192 21.07 -7.79 -11.67
N VAL A 193 19.97 -8.32 -12.22
CA VAL A 193 18.78 -8.80 -11.49
C VAL A 193 18.59 -10.29 -11.84
N PRO A 194 18.43 -11.19 -10.85
CA PRO A 194 18.20 -12.61 -11.10
C PRO A 194 16.82 -12.87 -11.75
N PRO A 195 16.65 -13.98 -12.49
CA PRO A 195 15.36 -14.33 -13.10
C PRO A 195 14.27 -14.43 -12.04
N THR A 196 13.17 -13.74 -12.24
CA THR A 196 12.15 -13.51 -11.20
C THR A 196 10.77 -13.56 -11.85
N VAL A 197 9.83 -14.26 -11.23
CA VAL A 197 8.43 -14.25 -11.70
C VAL A 197 7.75 -13.02 -11.10
N ARG A 198 7.19 -12.17 -11.97
CA ARG A 198 6.40 -10.99 -11.57
C ARG A 198 4.99 -11.11 -12.14
N ARG A 199 4.00 -10.76 -11.31
CA ARG A 199 2.61 -10.60 -11.73
C ARG A 199 2.13 -9.25 -11.24
N THR A 200 1.56 -8.45 -12.13
CA THR A 200 1.17 -7.07 -11.83
C THR A 200 -0.32 -6.88 -12.03
N TRP A 201 -0.94 -6.20 -11.08
CA TRP A 201 -2.34 -5.84 -11.11
C TRP A 201 -2.52 -4.35 -10.86
N ILE A 202 -3.57 -3.77 -11.44
CA ILE A 202 -4.01 -2.41 -11.16
C ILE A 202 -5.41 -2.45 -10.56
N CYS A 203 -5.53 -1.98 -9.32
CA CYS A 203 -6.79 -1.89 -8.60
C CYS A 203 -7.30 -0.44 -8.59
N LEU A 204 -8.54 -0.25 -9.06
CA LEU A 204 -9.26 1.02 -8.98
C LEU A 204 -10.21 0.99 -7.80
N ARG A 205 -10.13 1.97 -6.91
CA ARG A 205 -11.05 2.16 -5.78
C ARG A 205 -11.99 3.32 -6.01
N LEU A 206 -13.27 3.08 -5.86
CA LEU A 206 -14.35 4.05 -5.96
C LEU A 206 -15.05 4.22 -4.61
N ASP A 207 -15.05 5.44 -4.11
CA ASP A 207 -15.91 5.88 -3.02
C ASP A 207 -17.08 6.67 -3.66
N PRO A 208 -18.31 6.11 -3.68
CA PRO A 208 -19.42 6.71 -4.41
C PRO A 208 -19.82 8.08 -3.84
N THR A 209 -19.50 8.37 -2.57
CA THR A 209 -19.81 9.67 -1.95
C THR A 209 -19.03 10.82 -2.59
N ARG A 210 -17.90 10.53 -3.27
CA ARG A 210 -17.08 11.53 -3.96
C ARG A 210 -17.61 11.95 -5.32
N CYS A 211 -18.44 11.12 -5.94
CA CYS A 211 -18.96 11.36 -7.29
C CYS A 211 -20.39 10.80 -7.48
N LEU A 212 -21.27 11.05 -6.51
CA LEU A 212 -22.63 10.49 -6.49
C LEU A 212 -23.40 10.76 -7.80
N ALA A 213 -23.37 12.01 -8.29
CA ALA A 213 -24.04 12.38 -9.53
C ALA A 213 -23.49 11.67 -10.79
N ALA A 214 -22.23 11.22 -10.75
CA ALA A 214 -21.63 10.42 -11.82
C ALA A 214 -22.12 8.97 -11.78
N VAL A 215 -22.23 8.42 -10.57
CA VAL A 215 -22.72 7.06 -10.30
C VAL A 215 -24.20 6.94 -10.69
N GLU A 216 -25.04 7.87 -10.23
CA GLU A 216 -26.49 7.87 -10.49
C GLU A 216 -26.83 7.96 -11.98
N ARG A 217 -26.02 8.70 -12.77
CA ARG A 217 -26.18 8.78 -14.23
C ARG A 217 -25.95 7.44 -14.94
N ARG A 218 -25.19 6.53 -14.32
CA ARG A 218 -24.79 5.24 -14.89
C ARG A 218 -25.65 4.08 -14.40
N GLY A 219 -26.46 4.28 -13.37
CA GLY A 219 -27.40 3.29 -12.84
C GLY A 219 -27.86 3.61 -11.43
N ALA A 220 -28.90 2.91 -10.97
CA ALA A 220 -29.39 3.02 -9.61
C ALA A 220 -28.59 2.12 -8.65
N GLY A 221 -28.24 2.64 -7.48
CA GLY A 221 -27.58 1.87 -6.41
C GLY A 221 -26.27 1.20 -6.87
N VAL A 222 -26.14 -0.09 -6.57
CA VAL A 222 -24.91 -0.89 -6.81
C VAL A 222 -24.60 -1.01 -8.31
N ASP A 223 -25.61 -1.05 -9.19
CA ASP A 223 -25.39 -1.16 -10.63
C ASP A 223 -24.67 0.08 -11.20
N GLY A 224 -24.99 1.27 -10.68
CA GLY A 224 -24.30 2.51 -11.03
C GLY A 224 -22.84 2.50 -10.58
N ILE A 225 -22.55 1.94 -9.40
CA ILE A 225 -21.19 1.78 -8.87
C ILE A 225 -20.39 0.84 -9.76
N HIS A 226 -20.95 -0.34 -10.05
CA HIS A 226 -20.34 -1.33 -10.94
C HIS A 226 -20.09 -0.77 -12.36
N ALA A 227 -21.04 -0.01 -12.91
CA ALA A 227 -20.88 0.64 -14.20
C ALA A 227 -19.77 1.72 -14.19
N THR A 228 -19.66 2.46 -13.09
CA THR A 228 -18.61 3.47 -12.90
C THR A 228 -17.22 2.83 -12.80
N LEU A 229 -17.09 1.72 -12.05
CA LEU A 229 -15.86 0.94 -11.97
C LEU A 229 -15.46 0.36 -13.34
N ARG A 230 -16.39 -0.29 -14.05
CA ARG A 230 -16.14 -0.82 -15.41
C ARG A 230 -15.65 0.28 -16.37
N PHE A 231 -16.25 1.46 -16.32
CA PHE A 231 -15.80 2.61 -17.10
C PHE A 231 -14.36 3.02 -16.73
N GLY A 232 -14.04 3.09 -15.44
CA GLY A 232 -12.69 3.37 -14.95
C GLY A 232 -11.66 2.35 -15.44
N LEU A 233 -11.96 1.05 -15.30
CA LEU A 233 -11.09 -0.02 -15.79
C LEU A 233 -10.84 0.11 -17.29
N HIS A 234 -11.89 0.33 -18.08
CA HIS A 234 -11.72 0.52 -19.53
C HIS A 234 -10.81 1.71 -19.86
N ARG A 235 -10.84 2.80 -19.08
CA ARG A 235 -9.93 3.96 -19.26
C ARG A 235 -8.48 3.60 -18.95
N VAL A 236 -8.24 2.88 -17.85
CA VAL A 236 -6.90 2.39 -17.47
C VAL A 236 -6.37 1.42 -18.53
N GLN A 237 -7.17 0.43 -18.92
CA GLN A 237 -6.84 -0.53 -19.98
C GLN A 237 -6.54 0.17 -21.31
N SER A 238 -7.30 1.20 -21.67
CA SER A 238 -7.03 2.03 -22.85
C SER A 238 -5.72 2.83 -22.75
N LEU A 239 -5.32 3.25 -21.54
CA LEU A 239 -4.02 3.89 -21.31
C LEU A 239 -2.90 2.88 -21.46
N LEU A 240 -2.97 1.75 -20.77
CA LEU A 240 -1.99 0.65 -20.84
C LEU A 240 -1.77 0.20 -22.29
N LYS A 241 -2.85 -0.02 -23.05
CA LYS A 241 -2.77 -0.39 -24.46
C LYS A 241 -2.04 0.63 -25.33
N ARG A 242 -2.16 1.94 -25.03
CA ARG A 242 -1.38 2.98 -25.76
C ARG A 242 0.12 2.90 -25.47
N HIS A 243 0.50 2.35 -24.32
CA HIS A 243 1.88 2.08 -23.95
C HIS A 243 2.32 0.65 -24.32
N GLY A 244 1.51 -0.09 -25.09
CA GLY A 244 1.85 -1.45 -25.52
C GLY A 244 1.73 -2.51 -24.43
N VAL A 245 1.04 -2.21 -23.33
CA VAL A 245 0.79 -3.16 -22.23
C VAL A 245 -0.60 -3.76 -22.40
N ASP A 246 -0.64 -5.07 -22.63
CA ASP A 246 -1.88 -5.83 -22.67
C ASP A 246 -2.39 -6.10 -21.23
N SER A 247 -3.71 -6.19 -21.10
CA SER A 247 -4.38 -6.34 -19.81
C SER A 247 -5.81 -6.80 -19.98
N HIS A 248 -6.33 -7.50 -18.97
CA HIS A 248 -7.73 -7.91 -18.87
C HIS A 248 -8.34 -7.55 -17.51
N ALA A 249 -9.67 -7.40 -17.49
CA ALA A 249 -10.42 -7.27 -16.25
C ALA A 249 -10.57 -8.64 -15.59
N ILE A 250 -10.30 -8.70 -14.30
CA ILE A 250 -10.33 -9.95 -13.53
C ILE A 250 -11.78 -10.27 -13.15
N GLY A 251 -12.20 -11.52 -13.37
CA GLY A 251 -13.53 -12.03 -12.98
C GLY A 251 -13.65 -12.31 -11.47
N GLY A 252 -14.83 -12.69 -10.98
CA GLY A 252 -15.06 -12.92 -9.55
C GLY A 252 -14.22 -14.05 -8.94
N ALA A 253 -14.04 -15.16 -9.67
CA ALA A 253 -13.25 -16.31 -9.21
C ALA A 253 -11.74 -16.00 -9.20
N GLU A 254 -11.22 -15.47 -10.31
CA GLU A 254 -9.82 -15.05 -10.43
C GLU A 254 -9.47 -13.97 -9.40
N LEU A 255 -10.41 -13.08 -9.07
CA LEU A 255 -10.23 -12.07 -8.02
C LEU A 255 -10.02 -12.71 -6.64
N ALA A 256 -10.77 -13.76 -6.30
CA ALA A 256 -10.57 -14.48 -5.05
C ALA A 256 -9.17 -15.13 -5.00
N GLU A 257 -8.72 -15.73 -6.10
CA GLU A 257 -7.37 -16.32 -6.21
C GLU A 257 -6.28 -15.25 -6.04
N VAL A 258 -6.41 -14.09 -6.68
CA VAL A 258 -5.46 -12.98 -6.56
C VAL A 258 -5.42 -12.45 -5.12
N LEU A 259 -6.56 -12.34 -4.44
CA LEU A 259 -6.62 -11.90 -3.05
C LEU A 259 -6.01 -12.93 -2.09
N ALA A 260 -6.25 -14.23 -2.30
CA ALA A 260 -5.60 -15.29 -1.55
C ALA A 260 -4.07 -15.26 -1.76
N LEU A 261 -3.62 -15.21 -3.02
CA LEU A 261 -2.21 -15.17 -3.40
C LEU A 261 -1.49 -13.97 -2.81
N THR A 262 -2.06 -12.76 -2.97
CA THR A 262 -1.44 -11.54 -2.47
C THR A 262 -1.52 -11.43 -0.95
N SER A 263 -2.58 -11.92 -0.29
CA SER A 263 -2.61 -11.98 1.17
C SER A 263 -1.59 -12.98 1.74
N GLY A 264 -1.24 -14.02 0.98
CA GLY A 264 -0.37 -15.12 1.40
C GLY A 264 -1.11 -16.18 2.21
N ALA A 265 -2.43 -16.20 2.13
CA ALA A 265 -3.28 -17.17 2.77
C ALA A 265 -3.35 -18.46 1.95
N THR A 266 -3.51 -19.59 2.64
CA THR A 266 -3.70 -20.91 2.02
C THR A 266 -5.12 -21.43 2.23
N ALA A 267 -5.56 -22.34 1.38
CA ALA A 267 -6.84 -23.02 1.54
C ALA A 267 -6.86 -23.97 2.76
N ASP A 268 -5.69 -24.53 3.13
CA ASP A 268 -5.54 -25.49 4.22
C ASP A 268 -5.01 -24.81 5.49
N PRO A 269 -5.86 -24.55 6.51
CA PRO A 269 -5.45 -23.83 7.70
C PRO A 269 -4.38 -24.61 8.48
N MET A 270 -3.27 -23.95 8.79
CA MET A 270 -2.19 -24.54 9.59
C MET A 270 -2.42 -24.47 11.12
N GLY A 271 -3.55 -23.91 11.55
CA GLY A 271 -3.90 -23.76 12.96
C GLY A 271 -5.24 -23.02 13.17
N PRO A 272 -5.70 -22.91 14.43
CA PRO A 272 -6.96 -22.23 14.75
C PRO A 272 -6.87 -20.71 14.59
N GLU A 273 -5.68 -20.14 14.81
CA GLU A 273 -5.41 -18.73 14.58
C GLU A 273 -4.69 -18.59 13.24
N ARG A 274 -5.40 -18.03 12.26
CA ARG A 274 -4.92 -17.96 10.89
C ARG A 274 -4.08 -16.72 10.60
N SER A 275 -4.38 -15.61 11.25
CA SER A 275 -3.63 -14.37 11.10
C SER A 275 -3.37 -13.72 12.45
N ALA A 276 -2.22 -13.08 12.63
CA ALA A 276 -1.92 -12.33 13.86
C ALA A 276 -0.97 -11.15 13.61
N GLU A 277 -1.36 -9.96 14.06
CA GLU A 277 -0.49 -8.78 14.03
C GLU A 277 0.43 -8.78 15.26
N HIS A 278 1.74 -8.76 15.02
CA HIS A 278 2.76 -8.42 16.00
C HIS A 278 3.33 -7.03 15.67
N TRP A 279 4.18 -6.51 16.55
CA TRP A 279 4.70 -5.16 16.38
C TRP A 279 5.54 -5.00 15.11
N ASP A 280 6.40 -5.95 14.81
CA ASP A 280 7.40 -5.94 13.74
C ASP A 280 7.04 -6.82 12.54
N HIS A 281 6.12 -7.77 12.71
CA HIS A 281 5.67 -8.68 11.66
C HIS A 281 4.17 -9.02 11.79
N TRP A 282 3.58 -9.53 10.72
CA TRP A 282 2.27 -10.16 10.70
C TRP A 282 2.45 -11.64 10.37
N VAL A 283 1.76 -12.52 11.08
CA VAL A 283 1.77 -13.96 10.77
C VAL A 283 0.52 -14.29 9.99
N CYS A 284 0.64 -15.06 8.91
CA CYS A 284 -0.49 -15.61 8.17
C CYS A 284 -0.20 -17.07 7.80
N ASP A 285 -1.05 -17.98 8.26
CA ASP A 285 -0.94 -19.43 8.04
C ASP A 285 0.48 -19.99 8.24
N GLY A 286 1.17 -19.52 9.29
CA GLY A 286 2.51 -19.98 9.66
C GLY A 286 3.68 -19.28 8.96
N MET A 287 3.42 -18.39 8.00
CA MET A 287 4.46 -17.56 7.37
C MET A 287 4.59 -16.21 8.07
N VAL A 288 5.81 -15.67 8.07
CA VAL A 288 6.11 -14.34 8.61
C VAL A 288 6.08 -13.32 7.48
N HIS A 289 5.24 -12.29 7.64
CA HIS A 289 5.11 -11.18 6.73
C HIS A 289 5.67 -9.92 7.38
N SER A 290 6.73 -9.36 6.80
CA SER A 290 7.33 -8.12 7.27
C SER A 290 7.06 -7.00 6.29
N GLY A 291 6.19 -6.07 6.69
CA GLY A 291 5.81 -4.89 5.94
C GLY A 291 6.72 -3.69 6.20
N GLN A 292 7.16 -3.03 5.12
CA GLN A 292 7.76 -1.70 5.14
C GLN A 292 6.87 -0.74 4.33
N LEU A 293 6.53 0.39 4.94
CA LEU A 293 5.79 1.44 4.26
C LEU A 293 6.73 2.32 3.45
N VAL A 294 6.31 2.76 2.27
CA VAL A 294 7.05 3.77 1.51
C VAL A 294 6.54 5.15 1.93
N ARG A 295 7.39 5.92 2.63
CA ARG A 295 7.06 7.29 3.08
C ARG A 295 7.13 8.29 1.95
N ARG A 296 8.04 8.07 1.01
CA ARG A 296 8.30 8.97 -0.10
C ARG A 296 8.90 8.20 -1.26
N TRP A 297 8.28 8.35 -2.42
CA TRP A 297 8.84 8.00 -3.71
C TRP A 297 9.75 9.13 -4.18
N GLY A 298 10.89 8.81 -4.79
CA GLY A 298 11.82 9.79 -5.34
C GLY A 298 11.19 10.72 -6.39
N SER A 299 11.99 11.59 -6.99
CA SER A 299 11.51 12.55 -7.99
C SER A 299 10.89 11.89 -9.24
N ASN A 300 11.31 10.66 -9.55
CA ASN A 300 10.72 9.80 -10.56
C ASN A 300 10.10 8.56 -9.89
N PRO A 301 8.76 8.53 -9.69
CA PRO A 301 8.09 7.41 -9.05
C PRO A 301 8.23 6.09 -9.79
N SER A 302 8.19 6.09 -11.13
CA SER A 302 8.33 4.87 -11.94
C SER A 302 9.70 4.22 -11.74
N TYR A 303 10.77 5.03 -11.80
CA TYR A 303 12.12 4.57 -11.52
C TYR A 303 12.28 4.07 -10.07
N ALA A 304 11.77 4.82 -9.10
CA ALA A 304 11.83 4.44 -7.69
C ALA A 304 11.08 3.12 -7.40
N TYR A 305 9.95 2.89 -8.09
CA TYR A 305 9.21 1.63 -8.02
C TYR A 305 10.02 0.48 -8.63
N GLN A 306 10.66 0.68 -9.79
CA GLN A 306 11.53 -0.33 -10.39
C GLN A 306 12.73 -0.68 -9.48
N VAL A 307 13.39 0.32 -8.88
CA VAL A 307 14.47 0.10 -7.91
C VAL A 307 14.01 -0.77 -6.74
N LEU A 308 12.78 -0.56 -6.26
CA LEU A 308 12.18 -1.38 -5.21
C LEU A 308 11.94 -2.82 -5.69
N LEU A 309 11.39 -3.01 -6.90
CA LEU A 309 11.16 -4.34 -7.48
C LEU A 309 12.47 -5.12 -7.68
N ASP A 310 13.53 -4.45 -8.12
CA ASP A 310 14.84 -5.06 -8.35
C ASP A 310 15.54 -5.42 -7.05
N ALA A 311 15.36 -4.61 -6.00
CA ALA A 311 15.82 -4.93 -4.65
C ALA A 311 15.08 -6.15 -4.08
N VAL A 312 13.76 -6.24 -4.30
CA VAL A 312 12.94 -7.38 -3.88
C VAL A 312 13.35 -8.67 -4.62
N ALA A 313 13.64 -8.59 -5.91
CA ALA A 313 14.10 -9.72 -6.72
C ALA A 313 15.42 -10.35 -6.21
N GLN A 314 16.21 -9.59 -5.45
CA GLN A 314 17.49 -10.04 -4.85
C GLN A 314 17.34 -10.42 -3.36
N ALA A 315 16.16 -10.21 -2.77
CA ALA A 315 15.94 -10.43 -1.35
C ALA A 315 15.73 -11.93 -1.02
N PRO A 316 16.18 -12.39 0.18
CA PRO A 316 15.99 -13.76 0.64
C PRO A 316 14.56 -14.01 1.15
N VAL A 317 13.58 -13.96 0.24
CA VAL A 317 12.15 -14.13 0.55
C VAL A 317 11.55 -15.31 -0.24
N LEU A 318 10.43 -15.85 0.26
CA LEU A 318 9.62 -16.82 -0.48
C LEU A 318 8.91 -16.12 -1.63
N PHE A 319 8.30 -14.99 -1.32
CA PHE A 319 7.73 -14.05 -2.27
C PHE A 319 7.62 -12.68 -1.58
N ALA A 320 7.31 -11.67 -2.36
CA ALA A 320 7.01 -10.34 -1.85
C ALA A 320 5.90 -9.69 -2.65
N VAL A 321 5.20 -8.77 -2.01
CA VAL A 321 4.15 -7.98 -2.63
C VAL A 321 4.50 -6.51 -2.45
N THR A 322 4.68 -5.80 -3.56
CA THR A 322 4.96 -4.36 -3.57
C THR A 322 3.74 -3.62 -4.09
N SER A 323 3.49 -2.43 -3.57
CA SER A 323 2.39 -1.60 -4.01
C SER A 323 2.78 -0.14 -4.16
N PHE A 324 2.14 0.50 -5.12
CA PHE A 324 2.18 1.93 -5.36
C PHE A 324 0.75 2.44 -5.49
N THR A 325 0.32 3.35 -4.63
CA THR A 325 -1.07 3.84 -4.59
C THR A 325 -1.12 5.35 -4.80
N LEU A 326 -1.82 5.75 -5.86
CA LEU A 326 -2.17 7.12 -6.20
C LEU A 326 -3.53 7.46 -5.58
N SER A 327 -3.67 8.68 -5.08
CA SER A 327 -4.94 9.22 -4.59
C SER A 327 -5.02 10.71 -4.97
N PRO A 328 -6.20 11.25 -5.32
CA PRO A 328 -6.31 12.64 -5.79
C PRO A 328 -5.93 13.69 -4.73
N GLU A 329 -6.00 13.36 -3.44
CA GLU A 329 -5.78 14.30 -2.34
C GLU A 329 -4.44 14.16 -1.62
N GLN A 330 -3.69 13.08 -1.88
CA GLN A 330 -2.50 12.71 -1.12
C GLN A 330 -1.35 12.40 -2.07
N ASP A 331 -0.12 12.61 -1.60
CA ASP A 331 1.05 12.13 -2.31
C ASP A 331 0.98 10.62 -2.48
N ALA A 332 1.62 10.10 -3.53
CA ALA A 332 1.68 8.68 -3.78
C ALA A 332 2.19 7.94 -2.53
N SER A 333 1.45 6.91 -2.14
CA SER A 333 1.79 6.03 -1.01
C SER A 333 2.11 4.64 -1.53
N GLY A 334 2.42 3.72 -0.63
CA GLY A 334 2.68 2.33 -1.01
C GLY A 334 3.44 1.59 0.07
N GLY A 335 3.79 0.35 -0.23
CA GLY A 335 4.51 -0.49 0.69
C GLY A 335 5.10 -1.70 0.01
N VAL A 336 5.88 -2.43 0.77
CA VAL A 336 6.44 -3.71 0.39
C VAL A 336 6.26 -4.66 1.56
N ARG A 337 5.74 -5.84 1.27
CA ARG A 337 5.56 -6.93 2.22
C ARG A 337 6.43 -8.09 1.79
N LEU A 338 7.41 -8.41 2.62
CA LEU A 338 8.37 -9.49 2.44
C LEU A 338 7.84 -10.71 3.18
N VAL A 339 7.77 -11.87 2.52
CA VAL A 339 7.25 -13.10 3.13
C VAL A 339 8.36 -14.12 3.28
N THR A 340 8.55 -14.59 4.51
CA THR A 340 9.65 -15.47 4.89
C THR A 340 9.16 -16.59 5.81
N PRO A 341 9.90 -17.71 5.92
CA PRO A 341 9.51 -18.82 6.79
C PRO A 341 9.67 -18.50 8.29
N ASN A 342 10.49 -17.51 8.66
CA ASN A 342 10.75 -17.17 10.06
C ASN A 342 11.24 -15.72 10.23
N GLN A 343 11.28 -15.26 11.49
CA GLN A 343 11.68 -13.88 11.83
C GLN A 343 13.13 -13.57 11.48
N GLN A 344 14.07 -14.49 11.69
CA GLN A 344 15.48 -14.24 11.41
C GLN A 344 15.73 -13.93 9.92
N THR A 345 15.06 -14.66 9.04
CA THR A 345 15.11 -14.43 7.59
C THR A 345 14.35 -13.16 7.19
N ALA A 346 13.26 -12.83 7.89
CA ALA A 346 12.57 -11.54 7.71
C ALA A 346 13.49 -10.36 8.02
N ASP A 347 14.20 -10.37 9.15
CA ASP A 347 15.11 -9.28 9.54
C ASP A 347 16.23 -9.11 8.50
N ALA A 348 16.79 -10.22 8.01
CA ALA A 348 17.78 -10.21 6.93
C ALA A 348 17.23 -9.63 5.62
N ALA A 349 15.99 -9.99 5.25
CA ALA A 349 15.35 -9.49 4.04
C ALA A 349 15.03 -7.99 4.13
N VAL A 350 14.57 -7.52 5.30
CA VAL A 350 14.32 -6.09 5.55
C VAL A 350 15.62 -5.29 5.50
N GLY A 351 16.70 -5.80 6.10
CA GLY A 351 18.02 -5.18 6.02
C GLY A 351 18.54 -5.09 4.59
N HIS A 352 18.48 -6.20 3.84
CA HIS A 352 18.86 -6.23 2.43
C HIS A 352 18.09 -5.20 1.60
N LEU A 353 16.77 -5.14 1.78
CA LEU A 353 15.93 -4.19 1.07
C LEU A 353 16.33 -2.74 1.36
N ALA A 354 16.50 -2.39 2.64
CA ALA A 354 16.88 -1.04 3.06
C ALA A 354 18.24 -0.60 2.49
N ASP A 355 19.22 -1.52 2.47
CA ASP A 355 20.54 -1.26 1.91
C ASP A 355 20.49 -1.06 0.38
N ARG A 356 19.60 -1.78 -0.31
CA ARG A 356 19.55 -1.80 -1.77
C ARG A 356 18.77 -0.64 -2.38
N VAL A 357 17.68 -0.20 -1.75
CA VAL A 357 16.89 0.95 -2.25
C VAL A 357 17.54 2.30 -1.96
N GLY A 358 18.41 2.38 -0.95
CA GLY A 358 19.17 3.59 -0.61
C GLY A 358 18.28 4.82 -0.39
N SER A 359 18.61 5.93 -1.08
CA SER A 359 17.89 7.21 -0.96
C SER A 359 16.71 7.38 -1.94
N GLU A 360 16.56 6.48 -2.91
CA GLU A 360 15.53 6.59 -3.96
C GLU A 360 14.13 6.34 -3.40
N VAL A 361 14.03 5.43 -2.43
CA VAL A 361 12.79 5.06 -1.76
C VAL A 361 12.95 5.23 -0.26
N ALA A 362 12.20 6.14 0.34
CA ALA A 362 12.25 6.34 1.79
C ALA A 362 11.33 5.34 2.50
N LEU A 363 11.88 4.25 3.02
CA LEU A 363 11.13 3.28 3.80
C LEU A 363 10.87 3.78 5.23
N ALA A 364 9.67 3.51 5.75
CA ALA A 364 9.33 3.73 7.15
C ALA A 364 9.71 2.49 7.97
N GLN A 365 10.05 2.69 9.24
CA GLN A 365 10.22 1.55 10.14
C GLN A 365 8.93 0.72 10.25
N ALA A 366 9.11 -0.60 10.19
CA ALA A 366 8.07 -1.64 10.26
C ALA A 366 7.12 -1.50 11.47
N GLY A 367 7.67 -1.09 12.62
CA GLY A 367 7.00 -1.19 13.92
C GLY A 367 5.58 -0.58 13.96
N GLY A 368 4.59 -1.38 14.35
CA GLY A 368 3.19 -1.04 14.58
C GLY A 368 2.35 -0.85 13.32
N THR A 369 2.86 -1.20 12.14
CA THR A 369 2.24 -0.87 10.84
C THR A 369 1.99 -2.09 9.94
N GLN A 370 1.99 -3.29 10.50
CA GLN A 370 2.01 -4.53 9.72
C GLN A 370 0.67 -4.80 9.01
N VAL A 371 -0.47 -4.69 9.72
CA VAL A 371 -1.80 -4.81 9.10
C VAL A 371 -2.06 -3.69 8.08
N PRO A 372 -1.79 -2.40 8.36
CA PRO A 372 -1.88 -1.34 7.35
C PRO A 372 -1.04 -1.61 6.11
N THR A 373 0.18 -2.14 6.28
CA THR A 373 1.03 -2.51 5.14
C THR A 373 0.46 -3.69 4.37
N MET A 374 -0.07 -4.70 5.06
CA MET A 374 -0.76 -5.83 4.44
C MET A 374 -1.95 -5.34 3.60
N LEU A 375 -2.82 -4.51 4.18
CA LEU A 375 -3.98 -3.95 3.51
C LEU A 375 -3.62 -3.03 2.34
N ALA A 376 -2.49 -2.33 2.42
CA ALA A 376 -1.98 -1.48 1.34
C ALA A 376 -1.22 -2.27 0.26
N THR A 377 -0.92 -3.55 0.47
CA THR A 377 -0.23 -4.41 -0.52
C THR A 377 -1.15 -5.46 -1.14
N VAL A 378 -2.39 -5.60 -0.64
CA VAL A 378 -3.45 -6.39 -1.29
C VAL A 378 -4.28 -5.48 -2.23
N PRO A 379 -4.83 -6.00 -3.35
CA PRO A 379 -5.65 -5.25 -4.32
C PRO A 379 -6.98 -4.66 -3.80
N LEU A 380 -6.92 -3.74 -2.84
CA LEU A 380 -8.08 -3.06 -2.23
C LEU A 380 -8.16 -1.56 -2.62
N GLY A 381 -7.20 -1.10 -3.42
CA GLY A 381 -7.05 0.28 -3.90
C GLY A 381 -6.91 1.31 -2.78
N ARG A 382 -6.53 0.86 -1.58
CA ARG A 382 -6.30 1.68 -0.39
C ARG A 382 -4.82 2.01 -0.27
N GLY A 383 -4.53 3.28 -0.02
CA GLY A 383 -3.22 3.70 0.43
C GLY A 383 -2.95 3.29 1.87
N VAL A 384 -1.77 3.61 2.35
CA VAL A 384 -1.39 3.35 3.73
C VAL A 384 -2.05 4.37 4.66
N GLN A 385 -2.91 3.92 5.56
CA GLN A 385 -3.52 4.75 6.59
C GLN A 385 -3.01 4.29 7.97
N LEU A 386 -2.46 5.23 8.75
CA LEU A 386 -1.81 4.97 10.06
C LEU A 386 -2.70 5.33 11.25
#